data_AF-A0A1W9YU22-F1
#
_entry.id   AF-A0A1W9YU22-F1
#
_cell.length_a   1.000
_cell.length_b   1.000
_cell.length_c   1.000
_cell.angle_alpha   90.00
_cell.angle_beta   90.00
_cell.angle_gamma   90.00
#
_symmetry.space_group_name_H-M   'P 1'
#
loop_
_entity.id
_entity.type
_entity.pdbx_description
1 polymer ?
#
loop_
_entity_poly.entity_id
_entity_poly.type
_entity_poly.pdbx_seq_one_letter_code
_entity_poly.pdbx_strand_id
1 'polypeptide(L)' 'MTNSTDGRADGRLRVVVLGSTGSIGTQALQVIADNPDRFEVVGLAAGGAHLDTLLRQRAQTGVTNIA' A
#
# COMPACT_ATOMS: atom_id res chain seq x y z
N MET A 1 31.91 2.18 -0.75
CA MET A 1 30.94 2.81 0.16
C MET A 1 29.76 3.30 -0.69
N THR A 2 28.87 2.38 -1.07
CA THR A 2 27.73 2.69 -1.95
C THR A 2 26.52 3.00 -1.09
N ASN A 3 26.15 4.27 -1.03
CA ASN A 3 24.95 4.71 -0.34
C ASN A 3 23.74 4.44 -1.25
N SER A 4 23.21 3.22 -1.21
CA SER A 4 21.98 2.83 -1.89
C SER A 4 20.77 3.19 -1.03
N THR A 5 20.61 4.49 -0.77
CA THR A 5 19.35 5.03 -0.28
C THR A 5 18.50 5.47 -1.47
N ASP A 6 17.31 4.87 -1.55
CA ASP A 6 16.05 5.51 -1.96
C ASP A 6 15.43 5.12 -3.33
N GLY A 7 14.43 4.23 -3.25
CA GLY A 7 13.22 4.25 -4.10
C GLY A 7 13.25 3.58 -5.47
N ARG A 8 14.39 3.46 -6.16
CA ARG A 8 14.43 2.91 -7.55
C ARG A 8 15.01 1.50 -7.68
N ALA A 9 15.36 0.85 -6.57
CA ALA A 9 16.17 -0.37 -6.57
C ALA A 9 15.48 -1.63 -7.14
N ASP A 10 14.17 -1.60 -7.41
CA ASP A 10 13.42 -2.80 -7.85
C ASP A 10 12.44 -2.55 -9.02
N GLY A 11 12.53 -1.40 -9.70
CA GLY A 11 11.66 -1.04 -10.84
C GLY A 11 10.18 -0.79 -10.52
N ARG A 12 9.70 -1.19 -9.34
CA ARG A 12 8.31 -1.01 -8.88
C ARG A 12 8.03 0.41 -8.39
N LEU A 13 6.84 0.91 -8.71
CA LEU A 13 6.34 2.16 -8.17
C LEU A 13 5.83 1.93 -6.74
N ARG A 14 6.42 2.67 -5.79
CA ARG A 14 6.03 2.64 -4.37
C ARG A 14 4.82 3.54 -4.16
N VAL A 15 3.75 3.01 -3.58
CA VAL A 15 2.44 3.68 -3.46
C VAL A 15 1.99 3.70 -2.00
N VAL A 16 1.46 4.85 -1.57
CA VAL A 16 0.67 4.98 -0.34
C VAL A 16 -0.79 5.19 -0.71
N VAL A 17 -1.70 4.43 -0.11
CA VAL A 17 -3.14 4.53 -0.39
C VAL A 17 -3.85 5.23 0.76
N LEU A 18 -4.25 6.48 0.54
CA LEU A 18 -5.03 7.28 1.48
C LEU A 18 -6.53 7.06 1.25
N GLY A 19 -7.28 6.78 2.31
CA GLY A 19 -8.67 6.32 2.21
C GLY A 19 -8.79 4.88 1.70
N SER A 20 -7.89 3.98 2.14
CA SER A 20 -7.79 2.61 1.64
C SER A 20 -9.07 1.77 1.82
N THR A 21 -9.89 2.09 2.82
CA THR A 21 -11.17 1.41 3.08
C THR A 21 -12.34 1.98 2.29
N GLY A 22 -12.16 3.09 1.58
CA GLY A 22 -13.16 3.64 0.67
C GLY A 22 -13.23 2.85 -0.64
N SER A 23 -14.23 3.14 -1.46
CA SER A 23 -14.43 2.45 -2.74
C SER A 23 -13.22 2.59 -3.67
N ILE A 24 -12.65 3.80 -3.81
CA ILE A 24 -11.47 4.02 -4.66
C ILE A 24 -10.24 3.33 -4.06
N GLY A 25 -10.02 3.43 -2.76
CA GLY A 25 -8.88 2.79 -2.09
C GLY A 25 -8.91 1.27 -2.22
N THR A 26 -10.08 0.65 -2.05
CA THR A 26 -10.25 -0.81 -2.19
C THR A 26 -9.97 -1.25 -3.62
N GLN A 27 -10.50 -0.54 -4.61
CA GLN A 27 -10.27 -0.85 -6.03
C GLN A 27 -8.81 -0.61 -6.43
N ALA A 28 -8.18 0.44 -5.92
CA ALA A 28 -6.76 0.70 -6.17
C ALA A 28 -5.88 -0.45 -5.63
N LEU A 29 -6.20 -0.98 -4.44
CA LEU A 29 -5.49 -2.13 -3.88
C LEU A 29 -5.69 -3.40 -4.72
N GLN A 30 -6.86 -3.60 -5.33
CA GLN A 30 -7.07 -4.71 -6.28
C GLN A 30 -6.14 -4.56 -7.50
N VAL A 31 -6.10 -3.37 -8.13
CA VAL A 31 -5.21 -3.11 -9.27
C VAL A 31 -3.74 -3.34 -8.92
N ILE A 32 -3.31 -2.91 -7.73
CA ILE A 32 -1.94 -3.12 -7.25
C ILE A 32 -1.66 -4.61 -7.03
N ALA A 33 -2.58 -5.35 -6.41
CA ALA A 33 -2.46 -6.78 -6.19
C ALA A 33 -2.37 -7.58 -7.51
N ASP A 34 -3.06 -7.13 -8.55
CA ASP A 34 -3.02 -7.73 -9.89
C ASP A 34 -1.75 -7.39 -10.69
N ASN A 35 -0.96 -6.41 -10.23
CA ASN A 35 0.26 -5.94 -10.91
C ASN A 35 1.46 -5.86 -9.93
N PRO A 36 1.84 -6.97 -9.27
CA PRO A 36 2.85 -6.97 -8.21
C PRO A 36 4.28 -6.71 -8.72
N ASP A 37 4.52 -6.88 -10.02
CA ASP A 37 5.78 -6.55 -10.71
C ASP A 37 5.94 -5.05 -10.99
N ARG A 38 4.84 -4.27 -10.86
CA ARG A 38 4.81 -2.84 -11.17
C ARG A 38 4.62 -1.97 -9.94
N PHE A 39 3.98 -2.47 -8.90
CA PHE A 39 3.61 -1.67 -7.73
C PHE A 39 4.00 -2.34 -6.42
N GLU A 40 4.30 -1.52 -5.43
CA GLU A 40 4.54 -1.93 -4.07
C GLU A 40 3.78 -0.99 -3.12
N VAL A 41 2.85 -1.55 -2.33
CA VAL A 41 2.18 -0.77 -1.29
C VAL A 41 3.15 -0.60 -0.13
N VAL A 42 3.44 0.64 0.23
CA VAL A 42 4.37 0.97 1.33
C VAL A 42 3.69 1.65 2.51
N GLY A 43 2.40 1.96 2.39
CA GLY A 43 1.59 2.46 3.48
C GLY A 43 0.11 2.53 3.14
N LEU A 44 -0.72 2.45 4.18
CA LEU A 44 -2.17 2.58 4.08
C LEU A 44 -2.62 3.66 5.06
N ALA A 45 -3.62 4.45 4.68
CA ALA A 45 -4.32 5.29 5.63
C ALA A 45 -5.82 5.21 5.41
N ALA A 46 -6.61 5.24 6.47
CA ALA A 46 -8.07 5.29 6.34
C ALA A 46 -8.71 5.98 7.54
N GLY A 47 -9.58 6.96 7.25
CA GLY A 47 -10.42 7.58 8.28
C GLY A 47 -11.78 6.87 8.42
N GLY A 48 -12.35 6.91 9.61
CA GLY A 48 -13.74 6.50 9.88
C GLY A 48 -13.90 5.13 10.54
N ALA A 49 -15.06 4.49 10.35
CA ALA A 49 -15.52 3.36 11.16
C ALA A 49 -15.02 1.96 10.70
N HIS A 50 -14.26 1.85 9.60
CA HIS A 50 -13.93 0.56 8.98
C HIS A 50 -12.56 -0.01 9.42
N LEU A 51 -12.26 0.02 10.72
CA LEU A 51 -10.98 -0.43 11.26
C LEU A 51 -10.65 -1.89 10.89
N ASP A 52 -11.62 -2.79 10.95
CA ASP A 52 -11.42 -4.20 10.59
C ASP A 52 -10.98 -4.39 9.13
N THR A 53 -11.47 -3.54 8.23
CA THR A 53 -11.04 -3.56 6.83
C THR A 53 -9.61 -3.05 6.69
N LEU A 54 -9.24 -1.97 7.39
CA LEU A 54 -7.86 -1.47 7.40
C LEU A 54 -6.89 -2.53 7.95
N LEU A 55 -7.24 -3.23 9.03
CA LEU A 55 -6.42 -4.30 9.60
C LEU A 55 -6.27 -5.50 8.64
N ARG A 56 -7.33 -5.89 7.94
CA ARG A 56 -7.24 -6.93 6.90
C ARG A 56 -6.33 -6.50 5.75
N GLN A 57 -6.45 -5.27 5.27
CA GLN A 57 -5.59 -4.73 4.21
C GLN A 57 -4.12 -4.69 4.64
N ARG A 58 -3.83 -4.29 5.88
CA ARG A 58 -2.49 -4.37 6.47
C ARG A 58 -1.94 -5.80 6.46
N ALA A 59 -2.74 -6.78 6.88
CA ALA A 59 -2.31 -8.18 6.89
C ALA A 59 -2.03 -8.72 5.48
N GLN A 60 -2.85 -8.34 4.49
CA GLN A 60 -2.69 -8.77 3.10
C GLN A 60 -1.48 -8.14 2.41
N THR A 61 -1.19 -6.87 2.72
CA THR A 61 -0.10 -6.11 2.07
C THR A 61 1.22 -6.22 2.82
N GLY A 62 1.20 -6.61 4.11
CA GLY A 62 2.38 -6.68 4.96
C GLY A 62 2.91 -5.31 5.42
N VAL A 63 2.24 -4.20 5.09
CA VAL A 63 2.75 -2.87 5.45
C VAL A 63 2.73 -2.64 6.96
N THR A 64 3.73 -1.93 7.45
CA THR A 64 3.84 -1.52 8.85
C THR A 64 3.43 -0.07 9.07
N ASN A 65 3.50 0.76 8.03
CA ASN A 65 3.08 2.16 8.09
C ASN A 65 1.56 2.27 7.84
N ILE A 66 0.81 2.51 8.91
CA ILE A 66 -0.65 2.68 8.88
C ILE A 66 -1.05 3.95 9.63
N ALA A 67 -2.04 4.68 9.11
CA ALA A 67 -2.57 5.89 9.72
C ALA A 67 -4.11 5.96 9.69
#